data_AF-A0A6M0RMR9-F1
#
_entry.id   AF-A0A6M0RMR9-F1
#
_cell.length_a   1.000
_cell.length_b   1.000
_cell.length_c   1.000
_cell.angle_alpha   90.00
_cell.angle_beta   90.00
_cell.angle_gamma   90.00
#
_symmetry.space_group_name_H-M   'P 1'
#
loop_
_entity.id
_entity.type
_entity.pdbx_description
1 polymer ?
#
loop_
_entity_poly.entity_id
_entity_poly.type
_entity_poly.pdbx_seq_one_letter_code
_entity_poly.pdbx_strand_id
1 'polypeptide(L)'
;MSMQVIVSALSRSQHRLWIVFFGLLLSSCQSQAIPPKRVINIQQQWELEPGDKIADHLVVGSLGDISIQLKHQPLRAPFPGKVEPSTFEQCVIYSTPEVPAYLFRFCGLQRPRLGNIKAGQTMGGGRHIQFATLRRQPDGTWIIVEPSTGVLERAISQHNPGRSPTKDETNQDQAQSPQTQKGKKSVN
;
A
#
# COMPACT_ATOMS: atom_id res chain seq x y z
N MET A 1 0.81 -78.47 57.07
CA MET A 1 1.74 -77.51 57.71
C MET A 1 1.58 -76.18 57.01
N SER A 2 1.32 -75.16 57.83
CA SER A 2 0.92 -73.79 57.49
C SER A 2 2.11 -72.91 57.09
N MET A 3 1.87 -71.89 56.25
CA MET A 3 2.62 -70.61 56.17
C MET A 3 1.81 -69.65 55.26
N GLN A 4 0.99 -68.72 55.78
CA GLN A 4 1.28 -67.32 56.14
C GLN A 4 1.99 -66.54 55.01
N VAL A 5 1.32 -65.66 54.23
CA VAL A 5 0.92 -64.25 54.46
C VAL A 5 2.12 -63.28 54.64
N ILE A 6 1.95 -62.04 54.14
CA ILE A 6 2.80 -60.81 54.21
C ILE A 6 3.57 -60.63 52.87
N VAL A 7 3.38 -59.58 52.05
CA VAL A 7 3.53 -58.13 52.31
C VAL A 7 2.59 -57.34 51.38
N SER A 8 1.69 -56.52 51.93
CA SER A 8 0.93 -55.50 51.18
C SER A 8 1.19 -54.14 51.81
N ALA A 9 2.35 -53.54 51.56
CA ALA A 9 2.67 -52.24 52.16
C ALA A 9 3.70 -51.42 51.37
N LEU A 10 3.59 -51.28 50.05
CA LEU A 10 4.42 -50.33 49.27
C LEU A 10 3.70 -49.90 47.98
N SER A 11 2.46 -49.39 48.08
CA SER A 11 1.75 -48.91 46.88
C SER A 11 0.85 -47.70 47.13
N ARG A 12 1.34 -46.71 47.88
CA ARG A 12 0.70 -45.38 47.95
C ARG A 12 1.66 -44.20 47.80
N SER A 13 2.97 -44.43 47.85
CA SER A 13 4.00 -43.37 47.79
C SER A 13 4.70 -43.26 46.43
N GLN A 14 4.15 -43.80 45.35
CA GLN A 14 4.75 -43.66 44.01
C GLN A 14 3.94 -42.79 43.03
N HIS A 15 2.65 -42.54 43.30
CA HIS A 15 1.83 -41.72 42.42
C HIS A 15 2.05 -40.20 42.59
N ARG A 16 2.47 -39.73 43.78
CA ARG A 16 2.74 -38.30 43.99
C ARG A 16 4.02 -37.83 43.30
N LEU A 17 5.02 -38.72 43.15
CA LEU A 17 6.28 -38.38 42.46
C LEU A 17 6.08 -38.32 40.94
N TRP A 18 5.22 -39.18 40.39
CA TRP A 18 4.95 -39.24 38.95
C TRP A 18 4.21 -38.00 38.42
N ILE A 19 3.29 -37.43 39.20
CA ILE A 19 2.54 -36.23 38.81
C ILE A 19 3.45 -34.98 38.78
N VAL A 20 4.43 -34.89 39.68
CA VAL A 20 5.42 -33.79 39.67
C VAL A 20 6.38 -33.92 38.48
N PHE A 21 6.77 -35.14 38.10
CA PHE A 21 7.64 -35.36 36.95
C PHE A 21 6.95 -35.06 35.61
N PHE A 22 5.65 -35.35 35.49
CA PHE A 22 4.88 -35.07 34.26
C PHE A 22 4.58 -33.57 34.09
N GLY A 23 4.48 -32.80 35.18
CA GLY A 23 4.28 -31.35 35.13
C GLY A 23 5.49 -30.56 34.61
N LEU A 24 6.71 -31.09 34.76
CA LEU A 24 7.95 -30.43 34.31
C LEU A 24 8.22 -30.57 32.80
N LEU A 25 7.61 -31.55 32.12
CA LEU A 25 7.84 -31.80 30.69
C LEU A 25 6.98 -30.94 29.75
N LEU A 26 6.04 -30.15 30.28
CA LEU A 26 5.15 -29.28 29.48
C LEU A 26 5.63 -27.82 29.40
N SER A 27 6.79 -27.48 29.97
CA SER A 27 7.27 -26.09 30.07
C SER A 27 8.40 -25.73 29.09
N SER A 28 8.55 -26.42 27.96
CA SER A 28 9.42 -25.95 26.87
C SER A 28 8.65 -25.09 25.87
N CYS A 29 8.18 -23.93 26.33
CA CYS A 29 7.95 -22.80 25.43
C CYS A 29 9.32 -22.27 25.00
N GLN A 30 9.90 -22.89 23.97
CA GLN A 30 11.14 -22.40 23.36
C GLN A 30 10.78 -21.11 22.61
N SER A 31 11.08 -19.94 23.20
CA SER A 31 10.93 -18.66 22.53
C SER A 31 11.76 -18.67 21.25
N GLN A 32 11.10 -18.84 20.12
CA GLN A 32 11.72 -18.69 18.81
C GLN A 32 12.22 -17.24 18.71
N ALA A 33 13.53 -17.08 18.64
CA ALA A 33 14.14 -15.79 18.38
C ALA A 33 13.63 -15.28 17.02
N ILE A 34 13.07 -14.08 17.01
CA ILE A 34 12.68 -13.41 15.77
C ILE A 34 13.96 -13.20 14.96
N PRO A 35 14.08 -13.75 13.75
CA PRO A 35 15.29 -13.56 12.95
C PRO A 35 15.48 -12.06 12.67
N PRO A 36 16.72 -11.55 12.70
CA PRO A 36 16.98 -10.16 12.40
C PRO A 36 16.52 -9.81 10.98
N LYS A 37 15.95 -8.62 10.82
CA LYS A 37 15.53 -8.12 9.50
C LYS A 37 16.77 -7.93 8.61
N ARG A 38 16.70 -8.41 7.37
CA ARG A 38 17.74 -8.15 6.36
C ARG A 38 17.58 -6.72 5.83
N VAL A 39 18.64 -5.93 5.90
CA VAL A 39 18.71 -4.64 5.21
C VAL A 39 19.18 -4.91 3.78
N ILE A 40 18.39 -4.50 2.79
CA ILE A 40 18.73 -4.59 1.37
C ILE A 40 18.92 -3.15 0.90
N ASN A 41 20.10 -2.81 0.39
CA ASN A 41 20.37 -1.49 -0.16
C ASN A 41 20.07 -1.53 -1.66
N ILE A 42 18.95 -0.92 -2.07
CA ILE A 42 18.51 -0.85 -3.47
C ILE A 42 18.97 0.50 -4.03
N GLN A 43 19.66 0.48 -5.17
CA GLN A 43 20.24 1.69 -5.80
C GLN A 43 19.23 2.47 -6.65
N GLN A 44 18.05 1.90 -6.92
CA GLN A 44 16.99 2.56 -7.69
C GLN A 44 15.96 3.14 -6.72
N GLN A 45 15.99 4.45 -6.53
CA GLN A 45 14.95 5.20 -5.83
C GLN A 45 13.85 5.58 -6.82
N TRP A 46 12.61 5.21 -6.51
CA TRP A 46 11.40 5.73 -7.15
C TRP A 46 10.79 6.74 -6.18
N GLU A 47 10.08 7.74 -6.68
CA GLU A 47 9.32 8.70 -5.87
C GLU A 47 8.27 7.99 -5.00
N LEU A 48 7.61 6.95 -5.54
CA LEU A 48 6.67 6.11 -4.79
C LEU A 48 7.39 4.92 -4.16
N GLU A 49 7.30 4.77 -2.83
CA GLU A 49 7.90 3.69 -2.05
C GLU A 49 6.84 2.90 -1.23
N PRO A 50 7.11 1.65 -0.83
CA PRO A 50 6.21 0.91 0.06
C PRO A 50 6.04 1.62 1.40
N GLY A 51 4.78 1.86 1.79
CA GLY A 51 4.45 2.67 2.97
C GLY A 51 3.77 4.00 2.63
N ASP A 52 3.98 4.51 1.41
CA ASP A 52 3.34 5.73 0.95
C ASP A 52 1.82 5.58 0.79
N LYS A 53 1.13 6.72 0.71
CA LYS A 53 -0.32 6.78 0.48
C LYS A 53 -0.66 7.59 -0.75
N ILE A 54 -1.58 7.08 -1.55
CA ILE A 54 -2.17 7.77 -2.70
C ILE A 54 -3.68 7.68 -2.58
N ALA A 55 -4.37 8.81 -2.45
CA ALA A 55 -5.81 8.86 -2.18
C ALA A 55 -6.28 7.90 -1.05
N ASP A 56 -5.59 7.91 0.09
CA ASP A 56 -5.82 7.03 1.25
C ASP A 56 -5.58 5.52 1.02
N HIS A 57 -5.04 5.13 -0.13
CA HIS A 57 -4.62 3.76 -0.41
C HIS A 57 -3.13 3.56 -0.14
N LEU A 58 -2.80 2.47 0.54
CA LEU A 58 -1.42 2.11 0.87
C LEU A 58 -0.71 1.52 -0.36
N VAL A 59 0.48 2.05 -0.65
CA VAL A 59 1.45 1.43 -1.54
C VAL A 59 2.13 0.29 -0.78
N VAL A 60 1.96 -0.95 -1.28
CA VAL A 60 2.49 -2.17 -0.65
C VAL A 60 3.69 -2.78 -1.39
N GLY A 61 4.05 -2.20 -2.54
CA GLY A 61 5.20 -2.60 -3.33
C GLY A 61 5.54 -1.54 -4.36
N SER A 62 6.84 -1.31 -4.58
CA SER A 62 7.39 -0.43 -5.60
C SER A 62 8.75 -0.97 -6.00
N LEU A 63 8.87 -1.44 -7.25
CA LEU A 63 10.11 -1.90 -7.91
C LEU A 63 9.78 -2.18 -9.40
N GLY A 64 9.51 -1.13 -10.17
CA GLY A 64 9.05 -1.24 -11.56
C GLY A 64 7.53 -1.12 -11.70
N ASP A 65 6.78 -1.90 -10.94
CA ASP A 65 5.33 -1.75 -10.77
C ASP A 65 4.98 -1.30 -9.35
N ILE A 66 3.89 -0.56 -9.24
CA ILE A 66 3.34 -0.09 -7.97
C ILE A 66 2.16 -0.98 -7.60
N SER A 67 2.25 -1.63 -6.44
CA SER A 67 1.16 -2.42 -5.89
C SER A 67 0.35 -1.59 -4.90
N ILE A 68 -0.95 -1.42 -5.16
CA ILE A 68 -1.86 -0.62 -4.32
C ILE A 68 -2.93 -1.51 -3.72
N GLN A 69 -3.19 -1.33 -2.42
CA GLN A 69 -4.33 -1.95 -1.76
C GLN A 69 -5.63 -1.14 -1.99
N LEU A 70 -6.47 -1.61 -2.91
CA LEU A 70 -7.74 -0.98 -3.26
C LEU A 70 -8.93 -1.40 -2.40
N LYS A 71 -8.79 -2.43 -1.55
CA LYS A 71 -9.88 -2.88 -0.63
C LYS A 71 -11.21 -3.15 -1.36
N HIS A 72 -11.17 -3.68 -2.59
CA HIS A 72 -12.32 -3.91 -3.48
C HIS A 72 -13.00 -2.64 -4.03
N GLN A 73 -12.37 -1.48 -3.91
CA GLN A 73 -12.87 -0.26 -4.52
C GLN A 73 -12.70 -0.28 -6.05
N PRO A 74 -13.57 0.44 -6.79
CA PRO A 74 -13.50 0.49 -8.24
C PRO A 74 -12.25 1.25 -8.70
N LEU A 75 -11.54 0.68 -9.67
CA LEU A 75 -10.55 1.41 -10.46
C LEU A 75 -11.28 2.11 -11.60
N ARG A 76 -11.09 3.41 -11.72
CA ARG A 76 -11.75 4.27 -12.72
C ARG A 76 -10.75 4.74 -13.77
N ALA A 77 -11.23 4.96 -14.99
CA ALA A 77 -10.40 5.54 -16.04
C ALA A 77 -10.09 7.00 -15.67
N PRO A 78 -8.81 7.39 -15.55
CA PRO A 78 -8.46 8.77 -15.17
C PRO A 78 -8.84 9.77 -16.28
N PHE A 79 -8.88 9.31 -17.53
CA PHE A 79 -9.22 10.11 -18.71
C PHE A 79 -10.15 9.31 -19.62
N PRO A 80 -10.69 9.89 -20.70
CA PRO A 80 -11.26 9.10 -21.79
C PRO A 80 -10.15 8.28 -22.45
N GLY A 81 -10.44 7.05 -22.85
CA GLY A 81 -9.43 6.16 -23.41
C GLY A 81 -9.96 4.82 -23.84
N LYS A 82 -9.06 3.85 -23.97
CA LYS A 82 -9.36 2.48 -24.41
C LYS A 82 -8.69 1.47 -23.49
N VAL A 83 -9.44 0.46 -23.08
CA VAL A 83 -8.96 -0.68 -22.29
C VAL A 83 -8.90 -1.91 -23.19
N GLU A 84 -7.74 -2.55 -23.24
CA GLU A 84 -7.45 -3.69 -24.12
C GLU A 84 -6.81 -4.84 -23.31
N PRO A 85 -6.99 -6.10 -23.74
CA PRO A 85 -6.25 -7.22 -23.16
C PRO A 85 -4.74 -6.99 -23.25
N SER A 86 -4.01 -7.38 -22.21
CA SER A 86 -2.55 -7.41 -22.25
C SER A 86 -2.04 -8.77 -22.72
N THR A 87 -0.79 -8.81 -23.21
CA THR A 87 -0.06 -10.07 -23.41
C THR A 87 0.37 -10.70 -22.07
N PHE A 88 0.34 -9.93 -20.98
CA PHE A 88 0.54 -10.45 -19.63
C PHE A 88 -0.79 -10.99 -19.09
N GLU A 89 -0.75 -12.21 -18.56
CA GLU A 89 -1.91 -12.86 -17.94
C GLU A 89 -2.53 -11.99 -16.85
N GLN A 90 -3.86 -11.95 -16.80
CA GLN A 90 -4.63 -11.20 -15.80
C GLN A 90 -4.35 -9.69 -15.75
N CYS A 91 -3.84 -9.13 -16.84
CA CYS A 91 -3.60 -7.69 -16.99
C CYS A 91 -4.40 -7.10 -18.16
N VAL A 92 -4.64 -5.80 -18.08
CA VAL A 92 -5.15 -4.99 -19.19
C VAL A 92 -4.20 -3.83 -19.46
N ILE A 93 -4.22 -3.36 -20.70
CA ILE A 93 -3.58 -2.12 -21.13
C ILE A 93 -4.65 -1.05 -21.25
N TYR A 94 -4.42 0.09 -20.61
CA TYR A 94 -5.19 1.30 -20.78
C TYR A 94 -4.35 2.33 -21.55
N SER A 95 -4.96 2.90 -22.59
CA SER A 95 -4.38 3.95 -23.41
C SER A 95 -5.30 5.16 -23.45
N THR A 96 -4.73 6.36 -23.56
CA THR A 96 -5.51 7.61 -23.62
C THR A 96 -4.81 8.62 -24.51
N PRO A 97 -5.56 9.43 -25.29
CA PRO A 97 -4.96 10.52 -26.07
C PRO A 97 -4.42 11.66 -25.20
N GLU A 98 -4.84 11.77 -23.93
CA GLU A 98 -4.39 12.83 -23.00
C GLU A 98 -2.91 12.72 -22.63
N VAL A 99 -2.35 11.52 -22.68
CA VAL A 99 -0.94 11.26 -22.34
C VAL A 99 -0.31 10.45 -23.49
N PRO A 100 -0.07 11.10 -24.64
CA PRO A 100 0.42 10.41 -25.84
C PRO A 100 1.80 9.79 -25.58
N ALA A 101 2.06 8.65 -26.23
CA ALA A 101 3.28 7.83 -26.06
C ALA A 101 3.41 7.07 -24.73
N TYR A 102 2.37 7.04 -23.90
CA TYR A 102 2.31 6.23 -22.69
C TYR A 102 1.19 5.18 -22.74
N LEU A 103 1.45 4.04 -22.11
CA LEU A 103 0.46 3.01 -21.82
C LEU A 103 0.47 2.71 -20.33
N PHE A 104 -0.68 2.31 -19.81
CA PHE A 104 -0.87 1.99 -18.41
C PHE A 104 -1.28 0.53 -18.29
N ARG A 105 -0.46 -0.28 -17.62
CA ARG A 105 -0.79 -1.69 -17.37
C ARG A 105 -1.41 -1.80 -15.99
N PHE A 106 -2.59 -2.43 -15.93
CA PHE A 106 -3.27 -2.75 -14.68
C PHE A 106 -3.44 -4.27 -14.57
N CYS A 107 -2.91 -4.86 -13.50
CA CYS A 107 -3.07 -6.29 -13.20
C CYS A 107 -3.86 -6.49 -11.90
N GLY A 108 -4.53 -7.64 -11.78
CA GLY A 108 -5.36 -7.96 -10.62
C GLY A 108 -6.79 -7.38 -10.68
N LEU A 109 -7.19 -6.83 -11.84
CA LEU A 109 -8.56 -6.37 -12.06
C LEU A 109 -9.52 -7.54 -12.19
N GLN A 110 -10.55 -7.54 -11.36
CA GLN A 110 -11.70 -8.42 -11.47
C GLN A 110 -12.70 -7.82 -12.45
N ARG A 111 -13.17 -8.65 -13.39
CA ARG A 111 -14.17 -8.30 -14.43
C ARG A 111 -13.81 -7.00 -15.17
N PRO A 112 -12.65 -6.95 -15.85
CA PRO A 112 -12.23 -5.75 -16.55
C PRO A 112 -13.23 -5.37 -17.66
N ARG A 113 -13.54 -4.09 -17.76
CA ARG A 113 -14.36 -3.52 -18.82
C ARG A 113 -13.48 -3.14 -20.00
N LEU A 114 -13.52 -3.96 -21.05
CA LEU A 114 -12.77 -3.73 -22.28
C LEU A 114 -13.46 -2.74 -23.22
N GLY A 115 -12.68 -2.17 -24.14
CA GLY A 115 -13.13 -1.23 -25.16
C GLY A 115 -12.99 0.23 -24.75
N ASN A 116 -13.72 1.11 -25.43
CA ASN A 116 -13.70 2.55 -25.16
C ASN A 116 -14.32 2.85 -23.80
N ILE A 117 -13.67 3.73 -23.04
CA ILE A 117 -14.08 4.12 -21.70
C ILE A 117 -14.01 5.64 -21.52
N LYS A 118 -14.99 6.20 -20.79
CA LYS A 118 -15.03 7.62 -20.46
C LYS A 118 -14.24 7.89 -19.18
N ALA A 119 -13.80 9.13 -18.99
CA ALA A 119 -13.21 9.56 -17.72
C ALA A 119 -14.16 9.28 -16.55
N GLY A 120 -13.60 8.83 -15.42
CA GLY A 120 -14.31 8.47 -14.20
C GLY A 120 -15.12 7.16 -14.28
N GLN A 121 -15.25 6.56 -15.46
CA GLN A 121 -15.97 5.30 -15.63
C GLN A 121 -15.14 4.14 -15.10
N THR A 122 -15.80 3.18 -14.45
CA THR A 122 -15.13 2.01 -13.85
C THR A 122 -14.53 1.10 -14.93
N MET A 123 -13.23 0.86 -14.83
CA MET A 123 -12.46 -0.11 -15.64
C MET A 123 -12.51 -1.51 -15.02
N GLY A 124 -12.71 -1.60 -13.71
CA GLY A 124 -12.83 -2.85 -12.94
C GLY A 124 -12.63 -2.57 -11.46
N GLY A 125 -12.22 -3.57 -10.69
CA GLY A 125 -11.84 -3.39 -9.27
C GLY A 125 -11.05 -4.58 -8.76
N GLY A 126 -10.48 -4.47 -7.56
CA GLY A 126 -9.69 -5.56 -7.00
C GLY A 126 -9.26 -5.30 -5.57
N ARG A 127 -8.71 -6.32 -4.92
CA ARG A 127 -8.11 -6.18 -3.58
C ARG A 127 -6.77 -5.46 -3.64
N HIS A 128 -5.94 -5.91 -4.56
CA HIS A 128 -4.65 -5.32 -4.88
C HIS A 128 -4.61 -5.13 -6.39
N ILE A 129 -4.16 -3.96 -6.83
CA ILE A 129 -3.89 -3.69 -8.24
C ILE A 129 -2.42 -3.38 -8.38
N GLN A 130 -1.81 -4.00 -9.38
CA GLN A 130 -0.47 -3.63 -9.84
C GLN A 130 -0.62 -2.64 -10.98
N PHE A 131 0.10 -1.53 -10.88
CA PHE A 131 0.13 -0.46 -11.85
C PHE A 131 1.54 -0.28 -12.39
N ALA A 132 1.69 -0.30 -13.71
CA ALA A 132 2.94 0.06 -14.36
C ALA A 132 2.67 1.10 -15.46
N THR A 133 3.59 2.05 -15.59
CA THR A 133 3.58 3.00 -16.71
C THR A 133 4.62 2.58 -17.73
N LEU A 134 4.20 2.49 -18.99
CA LEU A 134 5.04 2.11 -20.11
C LEU A 134 5.23 3.33 -21.00
N ARG A 135 6.47 3.69 -21.31
CA ARG A 135 6.79 4.79 -22.21
C ARG A 135 7.34 4.26 -23.52
N ARG A 136 6.80 4.74 -24.64
CA ARG A 136 7.31 4.40 -25.97
C ARG A 136 8.66 5.07 -26.21
N GLN A 137 9.61 4.30 -26.70
CA GLN A 137 10.93 4.76 -27.11
C GLN A 137 10.94 5.17 -28.60
N PRO A 138 11.93 5.97 -29.05
CA PRO A 138 12.05 6.37 -30.46
C PRO A 138 12.17 5.19 -31.43
N ASP A 139 12.75 4.07 -30.99
CA ASP A 139 12.87 2.82 -31.75
C ASP A 139 11.56 2.01 -31.81
N GLY A 140 10.51 2.48 -31.15
CA GLY A 140 9.20 1.83 -31.10
C GLY A 140 9.02 0.81 -29.97
N THR A 141 10.06 0.54 -29.18
CA THR A 141 9.98 -0.33 -27.99
C THR A 141 9.28 0.36 -26.82
N TRP A 142 8.93 -0.42 -25.79
CA TRP A 142 8.29 0.09 -24.58
C TRP A 142 9.18 -0.22 -23.37
N ILE A 143 9.40 0.78 -22.52
CA ILE A 143 10.11 0.61 -21.25
C ILE A 143 9.18 0.91 -20.09
N ILE A 144 9.40 0.25 -18.96
CA ILE A 144 8.75 0.60 -17.70
C ILE A 144 9.42 1.88 -17.18
N VAL A 145 8.59 2.85 -16.83
CA VAL A 145 9.00 4.08 -16.16
C VAL A 145 8.14 4.27 -14.93
N GLU A 146 8.60 5.15 -14.05
CA GLU A 146 7.85 5.51 -12.87
C GLU A 146 6.44 6.04 -13.23
N PRO A 147 5.40 5.46 -12.61
CA PRO A 147 4.05 6.00 -12.50
C PRO A 147 3.94 7.48 -12.15
N SER A 148 3.16 8.22 -12.92
CA SER A 148 2.70 9.54 -12.47
C SER A 148 1.69 9.39 -11.33
N THR A 149 2.03 9.94 -10.16
CA THR A 149 1.16 9.98 -8.97
C THR A 149 -0.20 10.57 -9.29
N GLY A 150 -0.28 11.66 -10.06
CA GLY A 150 -1.55 12.33 -10.39
C GLY A 150 -2.47 11.50 -11.32
N VAL A 151 -1.91 10.69 -12.22
CA VAL A 151 -2.72 9.76 -13.05
C VAL A 151 -3.29 8.66 -12.17
N LEU A 152 -2.46 8.11 -11.29
CA LEU A 152 -2.81 7.02 -10.39
C LEU A 152 -3.85 7.46 -9.37
N GLU A 153 -3.64 8.63 -8.76
CA GLU A 153 -4.57 9.28 -7.85
C GLU A 153 -5.94 9.45 -8.51
N ARG A 154 -6.01 9.98 -9.74
CA ARG A 154 -7.28 10.14 -10.44
C ARG A 154 -7.97 8.80 -10.75
N ALA A 155 -7.20 7.73 -10.96
CA ALA A 155 -7.74 6.40 -11.24
C ALA A 155 -8.33 5.72 -10.00
N ILE A 156 -7.79 5.97 -8.81
CA ILE A 156 -8.19 5.32 -7.56
C ILE A 156 -9.03 6.21 -6.63
N SER A 157 -8.98 7.53 -6.82
CA SER A 157 -9.73 8.48 -5.98
C SER A 157 -11.23 8.23 -6.06
N GLN A 158 -11.87 8.28 -4.89
CA GLN A 158 -13.32 8.37 -4.80
C GLN A 158 -13.74 9.76 -5.26
N HIS A 159 -14.05 9.92 -6.55
CA HIS A 159 -14.73 11.12 -7.01
C HIS A 159 -16.14 11.15 -6.42
N ASN A 160 -16.30 11.86 -5.30
CA ASN A 160 -17.59 12.40 -4.86
C ASN A 160 -17.87 13.63 -5.73
N PRO A 161 -18.83 13.61 -6.67
CA PRO A 161 -19.16 14.79 -7.48
C PRO A 161 -19.72 15.99 -6.69
N GLY A 162 -19.70 15.95 -5.35
CA GLY A 162 -20.10 17.05 -4.47
C GLY A 162 -18.97 17.77 -3.73
N ARG A 163 -17.69 17.40 -3.91
CA ARG A 163 -16.56 18.11 -3.26
C ARG A 163 -15.65 18.75 -4.32
N SER A 164 -16.08 19.92 -4.78
CA SER A 164 -15.17 20.87 -5.43
C SER A 164 -14.07 21.24 -4.43
N PRO A 165 -12.79 21.40 -4.85
CA PRO A 165 -11.78 21.99 -3.98
C PRO A 165 -12.27 23.40 -3.62
N THR A 166 -12.53 23.61 -2.34
CA THR A 166 -12.80 24.94 -1.79
C THR A 166 -11.58 25.79 -2.11
N LYS A 167 -11.77 26.80 -2.96
CA LYS A 167 -10.92 27.99 -2.98
C LYS A 167 -11.08 28.64 -1.61
N ASP A 168 -10.22 28.34 -0.67
CA ASP A 168 -10.03 29.11 0.55
C ASP A 168 -8.56 29.01 0.95
N GLU A 169 -7.69 29.60 0.13
CA GLU A 169 -6.43 30.14 0.61
C GLU A 169 -6.12 31.42 -0.18
N THR A 170 -6.96 32.42 0.05
CA THR A 170 -6.62 33.81 -0.20
C THR A 170 -7.27 34.61 0.91
N ASN A 171 -6.57 34.76 2.03
CA ASN A 171 -6.67 36.03 2.73
C ASN A 171 -5.34 36.41 3.36
N GLN A 172 -4.87 37.57 2.93
CA GLN A 172 -3.69 38.26 3.36
C GLN A 172 -3.95 38.84 4.75
N ASP A 173 -3.36 38.25 5.79
CA ASP A 173 -3.16 38.97 7.05
C ASP A 173 -1.85 39.76 6.98
N GLN A 174 -1.89 40.85 6.22
CA GLN A 174 -0.95 41.95 6.33
C GLN A 174 -1.51 42.93 7.37
N ALA A 175 -1.38 42.59 8.66
CA ALA A 175 -1.70 43.49 9.75
C ALA A 175 -0.52 44.44 10.00
N GLN A 176 -0.72 45.67 9.54
CA GLN A 176 0.16 46.81 9.64
C GLN A 176 0.27 47.29 11.11
N SER A 177 1.48 47.28 11.65
CA SER A 177 1.79 47.82 12.99
C SER A 177 1.88 49.35 12.96
N PRO A 178 1.27 50.10 13.90
CA PRO A 178 1.35 51.55 13.91
C PRO A 178 2.65 52.03 14.57
N GLN A 179 3.55 52.66 13.79
CA GLN A 179 4.68 53.41 14.33
C GLN A 179 4.19 54.72 14.96
N THR A 180 4.43 54.82 16.26
CA THR A 180 4.27 56.03 17.07
C THR A 180 5.39 57.01 16.72
N GLN A 181 5.04 58.17 16.15
CA GLN A 181 5.96 59.31 16.03
C GLN A 181 6.16 59.97 17.41
N LYS A 182 7.40 59.98 17.90
CA LYS A 182 7.86 60.83 19.01
C LYS A 182 9.17 61.48 18.60
N GLY A 183 9.15 62.81 18.47
CA GLY A 183 10.19 63.58 17.81
C GLY A 183 11.46 63.87 18.61
N LYS A 184 12.44 64.46 17.90
CA LYS A 184 13.51 65.36 18.38
C LYS A 184 14.30 65.79 17.13
N LYS A 185 14.15 67.02 16.64
CA LYS A 185 14.93 68.22 17.00
C LYS A 185 16.43 68.05 16.74
N SER A 186 16.97 68.84 15.80
CA SER A 186 18.13 69.74 15.98
C SER A 186 19.09 69.76 14.77
N VAL A 187 19.24 70.95 14.16
CA VAL A 187 20.50 71.67 13.85
C VAL A 187 21.58 70.89 13.08
N ASN A 188 22.05 71.28 11.90
CA ASN A 188 22.54 72.59 11.43
C ASN A 188 22.48 72.61 9.88
#